data_AF-A0A4Q5SFT2-F1
#
_entry.id   AF-A0A4Q5SFT2-F1
#
_cell.length_a   1.000
_cell.length_b   1.000
_cell.length_c   1.000
_cell.angle_alpha   90.00
_cell.angle_beta   90.00
_cell.angle_gamma   90.00
#
_symmetry.space_group_name_H-M   'P 1'
#
loop_
_entity.id
_entity.type
_entity.pdbx_description
1 polymer ?
#
loop_
_entity_poly.entity_id
_entity_poly.type
_entity_poly.pdbx_seq_one_letter_code
_entity_poly.pdbx_strand_id
1 'polypeptide(L)'
;MRALLFIGLLLAWCPLWAQTVSLKVHVIDKDSLKYSLHLKLSLIQNDSVIKHPRVDKHGDYIFTDVPAGSYSLQLEELGTRTRNISLNFTRDTLLTFNYPLPCEYVYVKGVKPKCVGGHTNNIIPIAYGLPSKKTMRKAKKGKIHLAGCVVTDCDPMYYCTVHKREL
;
A
#
# COMPACT_ATOMS: atom_id res chain seq x y z
N MET A 1 -36.89 -49.59 34.56
CA MET A 1 -37.05 -49.40 33.10
C MET A 1 -37.54 -47.97 32.90
N ARG A 2 -36.66 -47.08 32.41
CA ARG A 2 -36.76 -46.41 31.09
C ARG A 2 -38.06 -45.57 30.97
N ALA A 3 -38.06 -44.27 30.73
CA ALA A 3 -37.05 -43.41 30.13
C ALA A 3 -37.29 -41.94 30.54
N LEU A 4 -36.18 -41.25 30.82
CA LEU A 4 -36.06 -39.81 30.67
C LEU A 4 -36.15 -39.47 29.18
N LEU A 5 -36.90 -38.43 28.82
CA LEU A 5 -36.64 -37.66 27.59
C LEU A 5 -36.76 -36.17 27.91
N PHE A 6 -35.59 -35.60 28.21
CA PHE A 6 -35.32 -34.17 28.23
C PHE A 6 -35.64 -33.57 26.85
N ILE A 7 -36.69 -32.76 26.78
CA ILE A 7 -36.90 -31.82 25.67
C ILE A 7 -36.31 -30.49 26.14
N GLY A 8 -35.08 -30.21 25.73
CA GLY A 8 -34.42 -28.95 26.06
C GLY A 8 -33.01 -28.91 25.50
N LEU A 9 -32.70 -27.81 24.81
CA LEU A 9 -31.39 -27.44 24.26
C LEU A 9 -30.97 -28.05 22.91
N LEU A 10 -31.59 -27.57 21.82
CA LEU A 10 -31.01 -27.68 20.46
C LEU A 10 -31.11 -26.38 19.64
N LEU A 11 -31.22 -25.21 20.30
CA LEU A 11 -31.27 -23.91 19.62
C LEU A 11 -30.34 -22.90 20.28
N ALA A 12 -29.03 -23.09 20.14
CA ALA A 12 -28.06 -22.01 20.36
C ALA A 12 -26.71 -22.23 19.67
N TRP A 13 -26.68 -22.91 18.51
CA TRP A 13 -25.54 -22.80 17.59
C TRP A 13 -25.95 -21.91 16.42
N CYS A 14 -26.28 -20.65 16.71
CA CYS A 14 -26.04 -19.62 15.71
C CYS A 14 -24.52 -19.48 15.66
N PRO A 15 -23.82 -19.85 14.57
CA PRO A 15 -22.52 -19.24 14.35
C PRO A 15 -22.78 -17.73 14.43
N LEU A 16 -22.10 -17.02 15.33
CA LEU A 16 -22.09 -15.56 15.29
C LEU A 16 -21.76 -15.20 13.84
N TRP A 17 -22.77 -14.77 13.08
CA TRP A 17 -22.57 -14.28 11.73
C TRP A 17 -21.62 -13.12 11.90
N ALA A 18 -20.36 -13.33 11.54
CA ALA A 18 -19.47 -12.23 11.28
C ALA A 18 -20.20 -11.40 10.23
N GLN A 19 -20.73 -10.24 10.63
CA GLN A 19 -21.51 -9.40 9.75
C GLN A 19 -20.62 -9.11 8.55
N THR A 20 -21.08 -9.53 7.37
CA THR A 20 -20.40 -9.23 6.13
C THR A 20 -20.87 -7.89 5.63
N VAL A 21 -19.95 -7.14 5.06
CA VAL A 21 -20.12 -5.76 4.61
C VAL A 21 -19.46 -5.59 3.24
N SER A 22 -19.81 -4.51 2.57
CA SER A 22 -19.28 -4.17 1.25
C SER A 22 -18.32 -2.98 1.32
N LEU A 23 -17.20 -3.09 0.61
CA LEU A 23 -16.27 -1.98 0.38
C LEU A 23 -16.35 -1.61 -1.10
N LYS A 24 -16.82 -0.40 -1.38
CA LYS A 24 -16.74 0.22 -2.71
C LYS A 24 -15.54 1.16 -2.74
N VAL A 25 -14.73 1.07 -3.79
CA VAL A 25 -13.53 1.90 -3.99
C VAL A 25 -13.68 2.67 -5.29
N HIS A 26 -13.80 3.99 -5.15
CA HIS A 26 -13.80 4.92 -6.27
C HIS A 26 -12.41 5.53 -6.43
N VAL A 27 -11.79 5.30 -7.59
CA VAL A 27 -10.46 5.82 -7.90
C VAL A 27 -10.60 7.07 -8.74
N ILE A 28 -10.14 8.21 -8.21
CA ILE A 28 -10.08 9.46 -8.96
C ILE A 28 -8.76 9.46 -9.72
N ASP A 29 -8.81 9.12 -11.00
CA ASP A 29 -7.65 9.18 -11.89
C ASP A 29 -7.40 10.64 -12.30
N LYS A 30 -6.26 11.19 -11.88
CA LYS A 30 -5.86 12.56 -12.24
C LYS A 30 -5.35 12.68 -13.67
N ASP A 31 -4.90 11.58 -14.27
CA ASP A 31 -4.20 11.51 -15.54
C ASP A 31 -4.87 10.44 -16.43
N SER A 32 -6.19 10.56 -16.62
CA SER A 32 -7.13 9.57 -17.19
C SER A 32 -6.73 8.87 -18.50
N LEU A 33 -5.65 9.31 -19.14
CA LEU A 33 -5.08 8.78 -20.37
C LEU A 33 -3.87 7.83 -20.17
N LYS A 34 -3.33 7.70 -18.94
CA LYS A 34 -2.08 6.95 -18.69
C LYS A 34 -2.18 5.81 -17.67
N TYR A 35 -3.06 5.90 -16.67
CA TYR A 35 -3.04 5.00 -15.50
C TYR A 35 -4.27 4.09 -15.36
N SER A 36 -5.31 4.28 -16.17
CA SER A 36 -6.63 3.69 -15.99
C SER A 36 -6.78 2.19 -16.34
N LEU A 37 -5.73 1.52 -16.87
CA LEU A 37 -5.86 0.16 -17.41
C LEU A 37 -5.10 -0.94 -16.67
N HIS A 38 -4.26 -0.63 -15.67
CA HIS A 38 -3.39 -1.65 -15.04
C HIS A 38 -3.34 -1.65 -13.50
N LEU A 39 -4.25 -0.92 -12.83
CA LEU A 39 -4.32 -0.96 -11.37
C LEU A 39 -5.08 -2.21 -10.88
N LYS A 40 -4.35 -3.12 -10.24
CA LYS A 40 -4.89 -4.30 -9.58
C LYS A 40 -5.05 -4.03 -8.09
N LEU A 41 -6.27 -4.23 -7.59
CA LEU A 41 -6.59 -4.11 -6.18
C LEU A 41 -6.78 -5.48 -5.55
N SER A 42 -6.26 -5.65 -4.34
CA SER A 42 -6.44 -6.87 -3.53
C SER A 42 -6.68 -6.50 -2.08
N LEU A 43 -7.60 -7.17 -1.41
CA LEU A 43 -7.83 -7.00 0.02
C LEU A 43 -7.02 -8.05 0.78
N ILE A 44 -6.20 -7.60 1.74
CA ILE A 44 -5.27 -8.44 2.50
C ILE A 44 -5.64 -8.42 3.98
N GLN A 45 -5.59 -9.60 4.61
CA GLN A 45 -5.70 -9.78 6.06
C GLN A 45 -4.69 -10.85 6.49
N ASN A 46 -3.96 -10.61 7.58
CA ASN A 46 -2.94 -11.54 8.10
C ASN A 46 -1.95 -12.01 6.99
N ASP A 47 -1.42 -11.04 6.23
CA ASP A 47 -0.48 -11.24 5.11
C ASP A 47 -0.97 -12.13 3.96
N SER A 48 -2.27 -12.46 3.93
CA SER A 48 -2.89 -13.26 2.89
C SER A 48 -3.92 -12.44 2.12
N VAL A 49 -3.94 -12.60 0.80
CA VAL A 49 -5.00 -12.03 -0.04
C VAL A 49 -6.29 -12.79 0.26
N ILE A 50 -7.29 -12.08 0.76
CA ILE A 50 -8.60 -12.66 1.08
C ILE A 50 -9.60 -12.50 -0.06
N LYS A 51 -9.48 -11.44 -0.87
CA LYS A 51 -10.45 -11.14 -1.92
C LYS A 51 -9.90 -10.18 -2.97
N HIS A 52 -10.38 -10.33 -4.19
CA HIS A 52 -10.25 -9.36 -5.27
C HIS A 52 -11.59 -8.69 -5.54
N PRO A 53 -11.61 -7.42 -5.96
CA PRO A 53 -12.85 -6.73 -6.27
C PRO A 53 -13.40 -7.14 -7.63
N ARG A 54 -14.71 -6.90 -7.80
CA ARG A 54 -15.35 -6.83 -9.12
C ARG A 54 -15.35 -5.37 -9.57
N VAL A 55 -15.27 -5.11 -10.87
CA VAL A 55 -15.39 -3.74 -11.41
C VAL A 55 -16.83 -3.52 -11.87
N ASP A 56 -17.44 -2.41 -11.46
CA ASP A 56 -18.80 -2.04 -11.87
C ASP A 56 -18.83 -1.25 -13.20
N LYS A 57 -20.05 -0.91 -13.65
CA LYS A 57 -20.25 -0.16 -14.91
C LYS A 57 -19.65 1.25 -14.93
N HIS A 58 -19.30 1.79 -13.77
CA HIS A 58 -18.68 3.11 -13.62
C HIS A 58 -17.15 3.01 -13.46
N GLY A 59 -16.58 1.80 -13.47
CA GLY A 59 -15.16 1.58 -13.24
C GLY A 59 -14.78 1.49 -11.76
N ASP A 60 -15.77 1.45 -10.85
CA ASP A 60 -15.50 1.33 -9.42
C ASP A 60 -15.21 -0.12 -9.03
N TYR A 61 -14.31 -0.30 -8.08
CA TYR A 61 -13.97 -1.61 -7.54
C TYR A 61 -14.85 -1.95 -6.34
N ILE A 62 -15.50 -3.10 -6.36
CA ILE A 62 -16.46 -3.54 -5.34
C ILE A 62 -16.02 -4.86 -4.72
N PHE A 63 -15.81 -4.84 -3.42
CA PHE A 63 -15.69 -6.03 -2.58
C PHE A 63 -17.04 -6.23 -1.85
N THR A 64 -17.70 -7.35 -2.08
CA THR A 64 -18.90 -7.76 -1.33
C THR A 64 -18.54 -8.81 -0.30
N ASP A 65 -19.43 -9.13 0.63
CA ASP A 65 -19.33 -10.27 1.55
C ASP A 65 -17.99 -10.33 2.32
N VAL A 66 -17.48 -9.18 2.76
CA VAL A 66 -16.23 -9.10 3.54
C VAL A 66 -16.59 -9.00 5.01
N PRO A 67 -16.04 -9.84 5.92
CA PRO A 67 -16.27 -9.68 7.34
C PRO A 67 -15.87 -8.28 7.83
N ALA A 68 -16.63 -7.71 8.76
CA ALA A 68 -16.25 -6.48 9.45
C ALA A 68 -14.88 -6.64 10.12
N GLY A 69 -13.98 -5.67 9.94
CA GLY A 69 -12.66 -5.69 10.57
C GLY A 69 -11.59 -4.84 9.90
N SER A 70 -10.35 -5.12 10.28
CA SER A 70 -9.15 -4.44 9.78
C SER A 70 -8.51 -5.19 8.61
N TYR A 71 -8.15 -4.44 7.58
CA TYR A 71 -7.63 -4.93 6.31
C TYR A 71 -6.54 -4.01 5.77
N SER A 72 -5.75 -4.52 4.84
CA SER A 72 -4.89 -3.73 3.97
C SER A 72 -5.41 -3.82 2.54
N LEU A 73 -5.79 -2.69 1.96
CA LEU A 73 -6.04 -2.59 0.52
C LEU A 73 -4.70 -2.46 -0.18
N GLN A 74 -4.32 -3.49 -0.93
CA GLN A 74 -3.12 -3.52 -1.75
C GLN A 74 -3.41 -3.00 -3.15
N LEU A 75 -2.55 -2.09 -3.61
CA LEU A 75 -2.53 -1.48 -4.91
C LEU A 75 -1.28 -1.96 -5.64
N GLU A 76 -1.47 -2.66 -6.76
CA GLU A 76 -0.41 -3.17 -7.60
C GLU A 76 -0.61 -2.62 -9.03
N GLU A 77 0.40 -1.93 -9.56
CA GLU A 77 0.43 -1.50 -10.96
C GLU A 77 1.75 -1.99 -11.59
N LEU A 78 1.67 -2.37 -12.86
CA LEU A 78 2.83 -2.83 -13.61
C LEU A 78 3.93 -1.77 -13.63
N GLY A 79 5.12 -2.13 -13.17
CA GLY A 79 6.27 -1.24 -13.14
C GLY A 79 6.28 -0.27 -11.96
N THR A 80 5.37 -0.40 -10.98
CA THR A 80 5.41 0.40 -9.75
C THR A 80 5.59 -0.46 -8.51
N ARG A 81 5.96 0.19 -7.39
CA ARG A 81 6.01 -0.48 -6.09
C ARG A 81 4.59 -0.68 -5.58
N THR A 82 4.31 -1.88 -5.09
CA THR A 82 3.06 -2.19 -4.41
C THR A 82 2.84 -1.24 -3.23
N ARG A 83 1.64 -0.68 -3.11
CA ARG A 83 1.25 0.23 -2.01
C ARG A 83 0.12 -0.39 -1.22
N ASN A 84 0.10 -0.15 0.07
CA ASN A 84 -0.91 -0.67 0.98
C ASN A 84 -1.61 0.49 1.69
N ILE A 85 -2.94 0.43 1.78
CA ILE A 85 -3.76 1.37 2.54
C ILE A 85 -4.43 0.57 3.65
N SER A 86 -4.12 0.88 4.91
CA SER A 86 -4.78 0.27 6.05
C SER A 86 -6.20 0.79 6.18
N LEU A 87 -7.16 -0.12 6.30
CA LEU A 87 -8.59 0.15 6.41
C LEU A 87 -9.15 -0.59 7.62
N ASN A 88 -10.13 0.02 8.28
CA ASN A 88 -10.97 -0.66 9.26
C ASN A 88 -12.42 -0.24 8.98
N PHE A 89 -13.27 -1.21 8.70
CA PHE A 89 -14.67 -0.96 8.38
C PHE A 89 -15.57 -2.03 9.00
N THR A 90 -16.65 -1.58 9.63
CA THR A 90 -17.66 -2.42 10.30
C THR A 90 -19.02 -2.37 9.64
N ARG A 91 -19.15 -1.58 8.56
CA ARG A 91 -20.35 -1.37 7.76
C ARG A 91 -19.95 -1.11 6.32
N ASP A 92 -20.94 -1.08 5.43
CA ASP A 92 -20.73 -0.71 4.04
C ASP A 92 -20.01 0.64 3.95
N THR A 93 -18.91 0.67 3.19
CA THR A 93 -17.99 1.80 3.16
C THR A 93 -17.64 2.15 1.72
N LEU A 94 -17.65 3.46 1.41
CA LEU A 94 -17.11 4.02 0.19
C LEU A 94 -15.74 4.63 0.50
N LEU A 95 -14.69 4.07 -0.10
CA LEU A 95 -13.36 4.64 -0.11
C LEU A 95 -13.15 5.42 -1.40
N THR A 96 -12.64 6.64 -1.28
CA THR A 96 -12.26 7.46 -2.44
C THR A 96 -10.84 7.94 -2.29
N PHE A 97 -10.00 7.73 -3.31
CA PHE A 97 -8.63 8.24 -3.32
C PHE A 97 -8.19 8.67 -4.71
N ASN A 98 -7.19 9.56 -4.75
CA ASN A 98 -6.56 10.01 -5.98
C ASN A 98 -5.48 9.01 -6.43
N TYR A 99 -5.46 8.70 -7.72
CA TYR A 99 -4.41 7.90 -8.34
C TYR A 99 -3.72 8.67 -9.48
N PRO A 100 -2.38 8.56 -9.64
CA PRO A 100 -1.43 7.87 -8.74
C PRO A 100 -1.40 8.51 -7.34
N LEU A 101 -1.04 7.71 -6.33
CA LEU A 101 -0.90 8.21 -4.96
C LEU A 101 0.16 9.31 -4.90
N PRO A 102 -0.01 10.34 -4.05
CA PRO A 102 1.02 11.37 -3.88
C PRO A 102 2.39 10.77 -3.57
N CYS A 103 3.43 11.30 -4.22
CA CYS A 103 4.80 10.89 -3.96
C CYS A 103 5.20 11.26 -2.53
N GLU A 104 5.77 10.31 -1.78
CA GLU A 104 6.29 10.57 -0.42
C GLU A 104 7.51 11.50 -0.47
N TYR A 105 8.30 11.37 -1.55
CA TYR A 105 9.51 12.16 -1.74
C TYR A 105 9.26 13.29 -2.72
N VAL A 106 9.35 14.53 -2.22
CA VAL A 106 9.14 15.76 -3.00
C VAL A 106 10.38 16.63 -2.90
N TYR A 107 10.94 16.97 -4.06
CA TYR A 107 12.14 17.82 -4.13
C TYR A 107 11.80 19.18 -4.71
N VAL A 108 11.93 20.21 -3.88
CA VAL A 108 11.76 21.59 -4.33
C VAL A 108 13.10 22.11 -4.83
N LYS A 109 13.13 22.60 -6.06
CA LYS A 109 14.34 23.19 -6.67
C LYS A 109 14.88 24.31 -5.78
N GLY A 110 16.15 24.22 -5.41
CA GLY A 110 16.83 25.19 -4.54
C GLY A 110 16.67 24.93 -3.03
N VAL A 111 15.88 23.94 -2.62
CA VAL A 111 15.72 23.56 -1.22
C VAL A 111 16.52 22.29 -0.94
N LYS A 112 17.28 22.28 0.16
CA LYS A 112 18.01 21.08 0.60
C LYS A 112 17.02 20.10 1.25
N PRO A 113 17.13 18.80 0.97
CA PRO A 113 16.31 17.79 1.66
C PRO A 113 16.58 17.82 3.16
N LYS A 114 15.54 17.57 3.95
CA LYS A 114 15.59 17.53 5.42
C LYS A 114 15.35 16.10 5.87
N CYS A 115 16.24 15.59 6.71
CA CYS A 115 16.05 14.25 7.28
C CYS A 115 15.07 14.27 8.47
N VAL A 116 14.65 13.09 8.96
CA VAL A 116 13.80 12.93 10.15
C VAL A 116 14.32 13.64 11.40
N GLY A 117 15.64 13.74 11.57
CA GLY A 117 16.25 14.51 12.67
C GLY A 117 16.31 16.02 12.41
N GLY A 118 15.64 16.51 11.38
CA GLY A 118 15.51 17.93 11.07
C GLY A 118 16.75 18.61 10.50
N HIS A 119 17.82 17.86 10.24
CA HIS A 119 19.06 18.41 9.70
C HIS A 119 19.15 18.25 8.18
N THR A 120 20.02 19.04 7.56
CA THR A 120 20.25 19.07 6.11
C THR A 120 21.70 18.72 5.72
N ASN A 121 22.55 18.40 6.71
CA ASN A 121 23.92 17.94 6.51
C ASN A 121 23.94 16.40 6.46
N ASN A 122 25.06 15.80 6.03
CA ASN A 122 25.17 14.33 5.99
C ASN A 122 24.07 13.66 5.15
N ILE A 123 23.64 14.34 4.09
CA ILE A 123 22.71 13.85 3.09
C ILE A 123 23.45 13.78 1.76
N ILE A 124 23.47 12.59 1.16
CA ILE A 124 24.19 12.30 -0.08
C ILE A 124 23.19 11.80 -1.13
N PRO A 125 23.45 11.99 -2.43
CA PRO A 125 22.55 11.50 -3.47
C PRO A 125 22.58 9.97 -3.55
N ILE A 126 21.47 9.39 -3.95
CA ILE A 126 21.34 7.98 -4.29
C ILE A 126 21.72 7.80 -5.77
N ALA A 127 22.47 6.74 -6.05
CA ALA A 127 22.74 6.25 -7.39
C ALA A 127 22.07 4.89 -7.57
N TYR A 128 21.16 4.82 -8.53
CA TYR A 128 20.42 3.63 -8.91
C TYR A 128 21.03 2.93 -10.13
N GLY A 129 20.59 1.68 -10.33
CA GLY A 129 20.95 0.85 -11.47
C GLY A 129 22.31 0.17 -11.29
N LEU A 130 22.82 -0.43 -12.37
CA LEU A 130 24.09 -1.14 -12.34
C LEU A 130 25.26 -0.16 -12.13
N PRO A 131 26.03 -0.25 -11.03
CA PRO A 131 27.05 0.73 -10.73
C PRO A 131 28.29 0.54 -11.62
N SER A 132 28.74 1.62 -12.25
CA SER A 132 30.05 1.67 -12.90
C SER A 132 31.20 1.63 -11.87
N LYS A 133 32.43 1.31 -12.31
CA LYS A 133 33.64 1.42 -11.46
C LYS A 133 33.78 2.80 -10.79
N LYS A 134 33.42 3.87 -11.51
CA LYS A 134 33.44 5.26 -10.99
C LYS A 134 32.40 5.44 -9.88
N THR A 135 31.20 4.92 -10.09
CA THR A 135 30.11 4.93 -9.11
C THR A 135 30.52 4.15 -7.85
N MET A 136 31.06 2.94 -8.01
CA MET A 136 31.59 2.13 -6.91
C MET A 136 32.66 2.87 -6.09
N ARG A 137 33.59 3.56 -6.77
CA ARG A 137 34.63 4.37 -6.08
C ARG A 137 34.03 5.55 -5.30
N LYS A 138 32.98 6.20 -5.82
CA LYS A 138 32.29 7.29 -5.10
C LYS A 138 31.55 6.76 -3.88
N ALA A 139 30.89 5.60 -4.00
CA ALA A 139 30.19 4.95 -2.90
C ALA A 139 31.16 4.55 -1.77
N LYS A 140 32.30 3.91 -2.11
CA LYS A 140 33.36 3.59 -1.14
C LYS A 140 33.92 4.82 -0.40
N LYS A 141 33.85 6.01 -1.02
CA LYS A 141 34.25 7.29 -0.41
C LYS A 141 33.12 7.98 0.36
N GLY A 142 31.95 7.34 0.49
CA GLY A 142 30.78 7.92 1.17
C GLY A 142 30.15 9.12 0.45
N LYS A 143 30.42 9.31 -0.86
CA LYS A 143 29.91 10.47 -1.61
C LYS A 143 28.52 10.26 -2.21
N ILE A 144 28.10 9.01 -2.35
CA ILE A 144 26.80 8.60 -2.88
C ILE A 144 26.36 7.32 -2.16
N HIS A 145 25.05 7.10 -2.10
CA HIS A 145 24.48 5.83 -1.65
C HIS A 145 24.14 4.98 -2.89
N LEU A 146 24.50 3.69 -2.89
CA LEU A 146 24.08 2.79 -3.97
C LEU A 146 22.75 2.16 -3.57
N ALA A 147 21.74 2.33 -4.40
CA ALA A 147 20.47 1.63 -4.27
C ALA A 147 20.29 0.63 -5.42
N GLY A 148 19.16 -0.08 -5.41
CA GLY A 148 18.82 -1.04 -6.46
C GLY A 148 18.49 -0.39 -7.81
N CYS A 149 17.58 -0.98 -8.56
CA CYS A 149 17.05 -0.36 -9.76
C CYS A 149 16.05 0.76 -9.39
N VAL A 150 16.00 1.83 -10.19
CA VAL A 150 14.83 2.74 -10.17
C VAL A 150 13.65 1.91 -10.65
N VAL A 151 12.57 1.96 -9.89
CA VAL A 151 11.29 1.33 -10.23
C VAL A 151 10.30 2.43 -10.62
N THR A 152 10.34 3.59 -9.96
CA THR A 152 9.35 4.66 -10.17
C THR A 152 9.97 6.06 -10.12
N ASP A 153 9.25 7.04 -10.67
CA ASP A 153 9.57 8.47 -10.50
C ASP A 153 9.39 8.97 -9.05
N CYS A 154 8.83 8.13 -8.17
CA CYS A 154 8.67 8.36 -6.73
C CYS A 154 9.77 7.65 -5.91
N ASP A 155 10.91 7.30 -6.51
CA ASP A 155 12.02 6.75 -5.76
C ASP A 155 12.84 7.85 -5.06
N PRO A 156 13.36 7.59 -3.85
CA PRO A 156 14.10 8.59 -3.10
C PRO A 156 15.40 8.97 -3.82
N MET A 157 15.76 10.24 -3.82
CA MET A 157 16.95 10.74 -4.53
C MET A 157 18.11 10.98 -3.58
N TYR A 158 17.86 10.96 -2.28
CA TYR A 158 18.83 11.29 -1.26
C TYR A 158 18.84 10.25 -0.15
N TYR A 159 19.97 10.17 0.55
CA TYR A 159 20.18 9.26 1.65
C TYR A 159 20.83 10.00 2.81
N CYS A 160 20.22 9.91 3.98
CA CYS A 160 20.82 10.42 5.21
C CYS A 160 21.79 9.38 5.77
N THR A 161 23.07 9.73 5.88
CA THR A 161 24.09 8.84 6.42
C THR A 161 24.04 8.72 7.95
N VAL A 162 23.43 9.68 8.65
CA VAL A 162 23.26 9.66 10.11
C VAL A 162 22.16 8.69 10.52
N HIS A 163 20.96 8.86 9.95
CA HIS A 163 19.79 8.04 10.28
C HIS A 163 19.63 6.80 9.39
N LYS A 164 20.56 6.61 8.45
CA LYS A 164 20.59 5.50 7.49
C LYS A 164 19.26 5.31 6.75
N ARG A 165 18.67 6.41 6.27
CA ARG A 165 17.33 6.44 5.66
C ARG A 165 17.34 7.13 4.30
N GLU A 166 16.58 6.58 3.36
CA GLU A 166 16.30 7.20 2.06
C GLU A 166 15.31 8.38 2.21
N LEU A 167 15.48 9.42 1.40
CA LEU A 167 14.82 10.72 1.45
C LEU A 167 14.48 11.23 0.04
#